data_AF-A0A1V5ILM2-F1
#
_entry.id   AF-A0A1V5ILM2-F1
#
_cell.length_a   1.000
_cell.length_b   1.000
_cell.length_c   1.000
_cell.angle_alpha   90.00
_cell.angle_beta   90.00
_cell.angle_gamma   90.00
#
_symmetry.space_group_name_H-M   'P 1'
#
loop_
_entity.id
_entity.type
_entity.pdbx_description
1 polymer ?
#
loop_
_entity_poly.entity_id
_entity_poly.type
_entity_poly.pdbx_seq_one_letter_code
_entity_poly.pdbx_strand_id
1 'polypeptide(L)'
;MPDQAWRDRLQPLIENEDFATVINTRTGRTHYSSIHRFKGLEANAVVVTDIESLDSAHERSLVYVGATRAKHRLVVLAHESLRGRLA
;
A
#
# COMPACT_ATOMS: atom_id res chain seq x y z
N MET A 1 -19.31 7.33 19.50
CA MET A 1 -18.92 6.89 18.15
C MET A 1 -18.04 5.65 18.28
N PRO A 2 -18.42 4.48 17.74
CA PRO A 2 -17.53 3.32 17.69
C PRO A 2 -16.51 3.52 16.54
N ASP A 3 -15.74 4.62 16.57
CA ASP A 3 -15.34 5.29 15.31
C ASP A 3 -13.98 4.93 14.73
N GLN A 4 -13.20 4.04 15.34
CA GLN A 4 -11.81 3.83 14.93
C GLN A 4 -11.44 2.36 14.73
N ALA A 5 -12.43 1.51 14.44
CA ALA A 5 -12.22 0.08 14.18
C ALA A 5 -11.18 -0.20 13.07
N TRP A 6 -10.91 0.74 12.16
CA TRP A 6 -9.86 0.62 11.16
C TRP A 6 -8.45 0.84 11.72
N ARG A 7 -8.29 1.73 12.72
CA ARG A 7 -6.98 2.02 13.34
C ARG A 7 -6.46 0.77 14.06
N ASP A 8 -7.33 0.09 14.78
CA ASP A 8 -6.98 -1.12 15.55
C ASP A 8 -6.66 -2.33 14.66
N ARG A 9 -6.96 -2.24 13.36
CA ARG A 9 -6.76 -3.29 12.36
C ARG A 9 -5.53 -3.05 11.49
N LEU A 10 -4.89 -1.88 11.57
CA LEU A 10 -3.62 -1.63 10.90
C LEU A 10 -2.46 -2.19 11.72
N GLN A 11 -1.54 -2.88 11.06
CA GLN A 11 -0.33 -3.37 11.71
C GLN A 11 0.89 -3.27 10.79
N PRO A 12 2.09 -3.04 11.33
CA PRO A 12 3.29 -2.97 10.51
C PRO A 12 3.60 -4.35 9.92
N LEU A 13 4.11 -4.35 8.70
CA LEU A 13 4.68 -5.54 8.09
C LEU A 13 6.08 -5.82 8.68
N ILE A 14 6.20 -6.92 9.43
CA ILE A 14 7.44 -7.38 10.06
C ILE A 14 8.10 -8.43 9.15
N GLU A 15 9.37 -8.21 8.76
CA GLU A 15 10.12 -9.03 7.79
C GLU A 15 10.39 -10.48 8.24
N ASN A 16 10.37 -10.75 9.54
CA ASN A 16 10.79 -12.03 10.11
C ASN A 16 9.63 -13.03 10.30
N GLU A 17 8.42 -12.67 9.90
CA GLU A 17 7.26 -13.57 9.97
C GLU A 17 6.96 -14.16 8.60
N ASP A 18 6.57 -15.44 8.59
CA ASP A 18 6.27 -16.18 7.38
C ASP A 18 5.17 -15.45 6.58
N PHE A 19 5.51 -14.98 5.38
CA PHE A 19 4.73 -13.95 4.68
C PHE A 19 3.31 -14.41 4.33
N ALA A 20 3.12 -15.71 4.12
CA ALA A 20 1.81 -16.34 3.93
C ALA A 20 0.94 -16.31 5.20
N THR A 21 1.57 -16.28 6.38
CA THR A 21 0.90 -16.14 7.68
C THR A 21 0.54 -14.68 7.97
N VAL A 22 1.42 -13.74 7.58
CA VAL A 22 1.23 -12.30 7.77
C VAL A 22 0.13 -11.75 6.86
N ILE A 23 0.15 -12.05 5.56
CA ILE A 23 -0.89 -11.61 4.60
C ILE A 23 -2.12 -12.54 4.68
N ASN A 24 -2.35 -13.22 5.81
CA ASN A 24 -3.55 -14.03 6.00
C ASN A 24 -4.76 -13.10 6.22
N THR A 25 -5.55 -12.94 5.17
CA THR A 25 -6.78 -12.13 5.16
C THR A 25 -7.84 -12.63 6.15
N ARG A 26 -7.69 -13.82 6.75
CA ARG A 26 -8.62 -14.33 7.78
C ARG A 26 -8.51 -13.61 9.11
N THR A 27 -7.41 -12.92 9.38
CA THR A 27 -7.25 -12.16 10.63
C THR A 27 -8.04 -10.85 10.62
N GLY A 28 -8.51 -10.40 9.45
CA GLY A 28 -9.20 -9.12 9.28
C GLY A 28 -8.30 -7.89 9.50
N ARG A 29 -6.98 -8.09 9.58
CA ARG A 29 -5.97 -7.03 9.78
C ARG A 29 -5.33 -6.64 8.45
N THR A 30 -5.01 -5.37 8.30
CA THR A 30 -4.35 -4.80 7.13
C THR A 30 -2.94 -4.40 7.48
N HIS A 31 -1.98 -4.81 6.66
CA HIS A 31 -0.57 -4.51 6.89
C HIS A 31 -0.14 -3.26 6.15
N TYR A 32 0.74 -2.47 6.76
CA TYR A 32 1.38 -1.33 6.11
C TYR A 32 2.91 -1.45 6.14
N SER A 33 3.54 -0.91 5.12
CA SER A 33 4.99 -0.87 4.97
C SER A 33 5.39 0.22 3.98
N SER A 34 6.68 0.55 3.92
CA SER A 34 7.19 1.38 2.84
C SER A 34 7.28 0.60 1.54
N ILE A 35 7.22 1.30 0.40
CA ILE A 35 7.43 0.70 -0.93
C ILE A 35 8.78 -0.04 -1.00
N HIS A 36 9.81 0.51 -0.34
CA HIS A 36 11.15 -0.10 -0.29
C HIS A 36 11.19 -1.45 0.39
N ARG A 37 10.44 -1.63 1.49
CA ARG A 37 10.35 -2.91 2.21
C ARG A 37 9.37 -3.87 1.54
N PHE A 38 8.33 -3.34 0.89
CA PHE A 38 7.31 -4.16 0.23
C PHE A 38 7.70 -4.62 -1.19
N LYS A 39 8.76 -4.07 -1.79
CA LYS A 39 9.21 -4.49 -3.12
C LYS A 39 9.55 -5.99 -3.14
N GLY A 40 9.19 -6.68 -4.22
CA GLY A 40 9.37 -8.14 -4.35
C GLY A 40 8.26 -8.98 -3.72
N LEU A 41 7.34 -8.34 -3.00
CA LEU A 41 6.17 -8.97 -2.39
C LEU A 41 4.90 -8.53 -3.13
N GLU A 42 3.82 -9.29 -3.03
CA GLU A 42 2.57 -8.99 -3.74
C GLU A 42 1.36 -9.32 -2.87
N ALA A 43 0.24 -8.62 -3.08
CA ALA A 43 -1.01 -8.84 -2.37
C ALA A 43 -2.23 -8.76 -3.30
N ASN A 44 -3.33 -9.41 -2.91
CA ASN A 44 -4.59 -9.37 -3.67
C ASN A 44 -5.12 -7.94 -3.86
N ALA A 45 -5.01 -7.13 -2.81
CA ALA A 45 -5.35 -5.71 -2.83
C ALA A 45 -4.20 -4.89 -2.22
N VAL A 46 -3.86 -3.77 -2.85
CA VAL A 46 -2.85 -2.82 -2.35
C VAL A 46 -3.43 -1.41 -2.39
N VAL A 47 -3.18 -0.66 -1.31
CA VAL A 47 -3.42 0.79 -1.24
C VAL A 47 -2.06 1.47 -1.27
N VAL A 48 -1.79 2.24 -2.31
CA VAL A 48 -0.61 3.12 -2.38
C VAL A 48 -1.04 4.50 -1.91
N THR A 49 -0.37 5.04 -0.90
CA THR A 49 -0.68 6.33 -0.27
C THR A 49 0.55 7.23 -0.25
N ASP A 50 0.37 8.46 0.26
CA ASP A 50 1.41 9.46 0.49
C ASP A 50 2.13 9.84 -0.81
N ILE A 51 1.36 9.89 -1.91
CA ILE A 51 1.83 10.38 -3.21
C ILE A 51 1.58 11.89 -3.27
N GLU A 52 2.62 12.68 -3.09
CA GLU A 52 2.54 14.15 -3.09
C GLU A 52 2.97 14.77 -4.43
N SER A 53 3.83 14.09 -5.19
CA SER A 53 4.44 14.57 -6.43
C SER A 53 4.70 13.43 -7.43
N LEU A 54 4.82 13.77 -8.72
CA LEU A 54 5.16 12.86 -9.82
C LEU A 54 6.16 13.51 -10.80
N ASP A 55 6.96 14.45 -10.31
CA ASP A 55 7.74 15.35 -11.16
C ASP A 55 9.09 14.75 -11.53
N SER A 56 9.68 13.96 -10.62
CA SER A 56 10.90 13.21 -10.85
C SER A 56 10.63 11.80 -11.39
N ALA A 57 11.64 11.23 -12.07
CA ALA A 57 11.61 9.83 -12.47
C ALA A 57 11.59 8.88 -11.27
N HIS A 58 12.19 9.29 -10.14
CA HIS A 58 12.23 8.49 -8.93
C HIS A 58 10.85 8.34 -8.29
N GLU A 59 10.11 9.44 -8.13
CA GLU A 59 8.74 9.42 -7.59
C GLU A 59 7.80 8.57 -8.47
N ARG A 60 7.86 8.76 -9.79
CA ARG A 60 7.11 7.93 -10.75
C ARG A 60 7.46 6.44 -10.63
N SER A 61 8.75 6.13 -10.44
CA SER A 61 9.21 4.76 -10.25
C SER A 61 8.68 4.14 -8.94
N LEU A 62 8.65 4.89 -7.84
CA LEU A 62 8.08 4.41 -6.58
C LEU A 62 6.59 4.08 -6.73
N VAL A 63 5.82 4.97 -7.34
CA VAL A 63 4.39 4.74 -7.60
C VAL A 63 4.19 3.52 -8.49
N TYR A 64 5.00 3.37 -9.55
CA TYR A 64 4.97 2.18 -10.41
C TYR A 64 5.29 0.89 -9.66
N VAL A 65 6.36 0.89 -8.85
CA VAL A 65 6.75 -0.27 -8.03
C VAL A 65 5.62 -0.64 -7.08
N GLY A 66 5.02 0.32 -6.37
CA GLY A 66 3.88 0.10 -5.48
C GLY A 66 2.63 -0.41 -6.20
N ALA A 67 2.28 0.20 -7.33
CA ALA A 67 1.11 -0.16 -8.13
C ALA A 67 1.19 -1.60 -8.65
N THR A 68 2.36 -2.02 -9.11
CA THR A 68 2.59 -3.38 -9.63
C THR A 68 2.58 -4.48 -8.58
N ARG A 69 2.46 -4.15 -7.28
CA ARG A 69 2.32 -5.17 -6.22
C ARG A 69 0.89 -5.69 -6.06
N ALA A 70 -0.09 -5.04 -6.68
CA ALA A 70 -1.49 -5.45 -6.62
C ALA A 70 -1.80 -6.56 -7.63
N LYS A 71 -2.30 -7.71 -7.16
CA LYS A 71 -2.74 -8.81 -8.04
C LYS A 71 -4.13 -8.62 -8.63
N HIS A 72 -5.06 -8.05 -7.86
CA HIS A 72 -6.47 -7.94 -8.26
C HIS A 72 -7.05 -6.53 -8.08
N ARG A 73 -6.68 -5.81 -7.03
CA ARG A 73 -7.21 -4.48 -6.74
C ARG A 73 -6.12 -3.50 -6.34
N LEU A 74 -6.00 -2.42 -7.09
CA LEU A 74 -5.18 -1.26 -6.74
C LEU A 74 -6.09 -0.11 -6.32
N VAL A 75 -5.74 0.53 -5.20
CA VAL A 75 -6.28 1.83 -4.80
C VAL A 75 -5.11 2.79 -4.65
N VAL A 76 -5.25 3.98 -5.22
CA VAL A 76 -4.23 5.03 -5.15
C VAL A 76 -4.83 6.22 -4.40
N LEU A 77 -4.19 6.57 -3.30
CA LEU A 77 -4.47 7.77 -2.53
C LEU A 77 -3.33 8.75 -2.80
N ALA A 78 -3.67 9.86 -3.45
CA ALA A 78 -2.71 10.88 -3.84
C ALA A 78 -3.21 12.24 -3.42
N HIS A 79 -2.27 13.17 -3.27
CA HIS A 79 -2.62 14.56 -2.99
C HIS A 79 -3.48 15.13 -4.13
N GLU A 80 -4.42 16.00 -3.77
CA GLU A 80 -5.42 16.57 -4.70
C GLU A 80 -4.77 17.31 -5.89
N SER A 81 -3.60 17.91 -5.69
CA SER A 81 -2.81 18.57 -6.75
C SER A 81 -2.44 17.66 -7.91
N LEU A 82 -2.48 16.33 -7.72
CA LEU A 82 -2.20 15.33 -8.73
C LEU A 82 -3.45 14.86 -9.49
N ARG A 83 -4.62 15.44 -9.22
CA ARG A 83 -5.85 15.16 -9.97
C ARG A 83 -5.62 15.38 -11.47
N GLY A 84 -6.01 14.40 -12.28
CA GLY A 84 -5.84 14.43 -13.74
C GLY A 84 -4.46 14.00 -14.24
N ARG A 85 -3.48 13.77 -13.35
CA ARG A 85 -2.16 13.20 -13.71
C ARG A 85 -2.08 11.68 -13.48
N LEU A 86 -3.05 11.12 -12.76
CA LEU A 86 -3.16 9.70 -12.38
C LEU A 86 -4.28 8.97 -13.12
N ALA A 87 -4.70 9.47 -14.29
CA ALA A 87 -5.78 8.91 -15.12
C ALA A 87 -5.24 8.26 -16.40
#